data_AF-A0A7W1NCM7-F1
#
_entry.id   AF-A0A7W1NCM7-F1
#
_cell.length_a   1.000
_cell.length_b   1.000
_cell.length_c   1.000
_cell.angle_alpha   90.00
_cell.angle_beta   90.00
_cell.angle_gamma   90.00
#
_symmetry.space_group_name_H-M   'P 1'
#
loop_
_entity.id
_entity.type
_entity.pdbx_description
1 polymer ?
#
loop_
_entity_poly.entity_id
_entity_poly.type
_entity_poly.pdbx_seq_one_letter_code
_entity_poly.pdbx_strand_id
1 'polypeptide(L)' 'MIDAALARRGYAAVLRERIERLLDGREDRARLRCCASGCAVCSQKLLEIVAEIEAAATGRASSG' A
#
# COMPACT_ATOMS: atom_id res chain seq x y z
N MET A 1 -6.84 -0.72 8.98
CA MET A 1 -5.61 0.09 8.78
C MET A 1 -5.44 0.48 7.32
N ILE A 2 -5.64 -0.43 6.36
CA ILE A 2 -5.56 -0.14 4.92
C ILE A 2 -6.56 0.95 4.48
N ASP A 3 -7.85 0.85 4.80
CA ASP A 3 -8.83 1.88 4.42
C ASP A 3 -8.52 3.26 5.00
N ALA A 4 -7.99 3.30 6.22
CA ALA A 4 -7.60 4.56 6.85
C ALA A 4 -6.40 5.20 6.12
N ALA A 5 -5.41 4.41 5.70
CA ALA A 5 -4.28 4.90 4.91
C ALA A 5 -4.72 5.37 3.51
N LEU A 6 -5.64 4.64 2.88
CA LEU A 6 -6.23 5.03 1.59
C LEU A 6 -7.02 6.33 1.70
N ALA A 7 -7.91 6.45 2.69
CA ALA A 7 -8.72 7.63 2.92
C ALA A 7 -7.87 8.88 3.21
N ARG A 8 -6.82 8.75 4.03
CA ARG A 8 -5.90 9.86 4.35
C ARG A 8 -5.18 10.41 3.12
N ARG A 9 -4.94 9.58 2.11
CA ARG A 9 -4.26 9.96 0.86
C ARG A 9 -5.24 10.20 -0.31
N GLY A 10 -6.55 10.09 -0.09
CA GLY A 10 -7.57 10.31 -1.11
C GLY A 10 -7.63 9.22 -2.19
N TYR A 11 -7.20 8.00 -1.89
CA TYR A 11 -7.25 6.88 -2.84
C TYR A 11 -8.54 6.08 -2.73
N ALA A 12 -8.97 5.54 -3.86
CA ALA A 12 -10.17 4.70 -3.94
C ALA A 12 -9.97 3.34 -3.25
N ALA A 13 -11.04 2.83 -2.65
CA ALA A 13 -11.07 1.55 -1.96
C ALA A 13 -10.75 0.35 -2.87
N VAL A 14 -10.84 0.50 -4.20
CA VAL A 14 -10.41 -0.53 -5.18
C VAL A 14 -8.94 -0.93 -5.04
N LEU A 15 -8.10 -0.06 -4.46
CA LEU A 15 -6.70 -0.39 -4.18
C LEU A 15 -6.49 -1.27 -2.96
N ARG A 16 -7.51 -1.42 -2.11
CA ARG A 16 -7.43 -2.22 -0.89
C ARG A 16 -7.00 -3.64 -1.20
N GLU A 17 -7.71 -4.31 -2.09
CA GLU A 17 -7.43 -5.70 -2.48
C GLU A 17 -6.00 -5.86 -2.99
N ARG A 18 -5.52 -4.88 -3.76
CA ARG A 18 -4.17 -4.88 -4.29
C ARG A 18 -3.11 -4.70 -3.19
N ILE A 19 -3.36 -3.82 -2.24
CA ILE A 19 -2.50 -3.64 -1.05
C ILE A 19 -2.48 -4.91 -0.21
N GLU A 20 -3.63 -5.57 -0.02
CA GLU A 20 -3.73 -6.84 0.70
C GLU A 20 -2.87 -7.93 0.02
N ARG A 21 -2.92 -8.03 -1.31
CA ARG A 21 -2.06 -8.98 -2.07
C ARG A 21 -0.57 -8.66 -1.94
N LEU A 22 -0.17 -7.39 -1.87
CA LEU A 22 1.22 -6.97 -1.67
C LEU A 22 1.73 -7.30 -0.27
N LEU A 23 0.88 -7.14 0.74
CA LEU A 23 1.17 -7.50 2.13
C LEU A 23 1.25 -9.03 2.31
N ASP A 24 0.37 -9.79 1.65
CA ASP A 24 0.36 -11.27 1.66
C ASP A 24 1.48 -11.89 0.81
N GLY A 25 2.23 -11.08 0.06
CA GLY A 25 3.27 -11.55 -0.87
C GLY A 25 2.74 -12.25 -2.13
N ARG A 26 1.42 -12.17 -2.38
CA ARG A 26 0.76 -12.67 -3.60
C ARG A 26 1.06 -11.78 -4.81
N GLU A 27 1.38 -10.52 -4.57
CA GLU A 27 1.83 -9.57 -5.58
C GLU A 27 3.26 -9.15 -5.26
N ASP A 28 4.13 -9.17 -6.29
CA ASP A 28 5.55 -8.85 -6.13
C ASP A 28 5.80 -7.35 -6.28
N ARG A 29 6.40 -6.76 -5.25
CA ARG A 29 6.70 -5.33 -5.14
C ARG A 29 7.70 -4.86 -6.20
N ALA A 30 8.69 -5.68 -6.55
CA ALA A 30 9.73 -5.36 -7.53
C ALA A 30 9.21 -5.44 -8.97
N ARG A 31 8.14 -6.21 -9.20
CA ARG A 31 7.45 -6.29 -10.50
C ARG A 31 6.48 -5.14 -10.73
N LEU A 32 6.15 -4.34 -9.71
CA LEU A 32 5.33 -3.15 -9.87
C LEU A 32 6.07 -2.08 -10.69
N ARG A 33 5.71 -1.94 -11.97
CA ARG A 33 6.19 -0.85 -12.82
C ARG A 33 5.21 0.30 -12.83
N CYS A 34 5.71 1.52 -12.71
CA CYS A 34 4.91 2.71 -13.02
C CYS A 34 4.53 2.62 -14.50
N CYS A 35 3.23 2.68 -14.82
CA CYS A 35 2.75 2.60 -16.20
C CYS A 35 3.29 3.76 -17.09
N ALA A 36 3.87 4.82 -16.49
CA ALA A 36 4.23 6.10 -17.12
C ALA A 36 3.05 6.79 -17.85
N SER A 37 1.85 6.21 -17.81
CA SER A 37 0.64 6.64 -18.51
C SER A 37 -0.21 7.63 -17.70
N GLY A 38 0.29 8.13 -16.56
CA GLY A 38 -0.50 8.98 -15.67
C GLY A 38 -1.64 8.26 -14.94
N CYS A 39 -1.57 6.92 -14.83
CA CYS A 39 -2.57 6.14 -14.08
C CYS A 39 -2.71 6.72 -12.66
N ALA A 40 -3.94 6.83 -12.15
CA ALA A 40 -4.30 7.51 -10.89
C ALA A 40 -3.48 7.10 -9.66
N VAL A 41 -2.80 5.95 -9.72
CA VAL A 41 -1.91 5.44 -8.67
C VAL A 41 -0.59 5.05 -9.30
N CYS A 42 0.43 5.87 -9.04
CA CYS A 42 1.81 5.49 -9.29
C CYS A 42 2.16 4.30 -8.39
N SER A 43 2.80 3.27 -8.92
CA SER A 43 3.29 2.12 -8.16
C SER A 43 4.11 2.52 -6.93
N GLN A 44 4.83 3.65 -6.99
CA GLN A 44 5.56 4.22 -5.86
C GLN A 44 4.62 4.63 -4.71
N LYS A 45 3.51 5.31 -5.02
CA LYS A 45 2.50 5.71 -4.03
C LYS A 45 1.84 4.51 -3.36
N LEU A 46 1.64 3.43 -4.12
CA LEU A 46 1.12 2.17 -3.58
C LEU A 46 2.12 1.55 -2.59
N LEU A 47 3.41 1.54 -2.93
CA LEU A 47 4.48 1.04 -2.06
C LEU A 47 4.66 1.88 -0.79
N GLU A 48 4.52 3.21 -0.88
CA GLU A 48 4.53 4.08 0.30
C GLU A 48 3.41 3.74 1.30
N ILE A 49 2.20 3.44 0.78
CA ILE A 49 1.06 3.03 1.63
C ILE A 49 1.35 1.69 2.29
N VAL A 50 1.87 0.72 1.53
CA VAL A 50 2.27 -0.59 2.06
C VAL A 50 3.29 -0.42 3.18
N ALA A 51 4.34 0.38 2.96
CA ALA A 51 5.37 0.65 3.97
C ALA A 51 4.80 1.33 5.22
N GLU A 52 3.89 2.29 5.08
CA GLU A 52 3.20 2.93 6.20
C GLU A 52 2.39 1.92 7.04
N ILE A 53 1.70 0.99 6.39
CA ILE A 53 0.92 -0.06 7.06
C ILE A 53 1.83 -1.06 7.76
N GLU A 54 2.91 -1.50 7.11
CA GLU A 54 3.91 -2.39 7.70
C GLU A 54 4.57 -1.73 8.93
N ALA A 55 4.92 -0.44 8.83
CA ALA A 55 5.47 0.33 9.95
C ALA A 55 4.46 0.48 11.10
N ALA A 56 3.18 0.73 10.81
CA ALA A 56 2.13 0.80 11.83
C ALA A 56 1.87 -0.55 12.50
N ALA A 57 2.03 -1.66 11.77
CA ALA A 57 1.94 -3.01 12.33
C ALA A 57 3.14 -3.32 13.24
N THR A 58 4.35 -2.95 12.83
CA THR A 58 5.58 -3.20 13.60
C THR A 58 5.72 -2.27 14.81
N GLY A 59 5.36 -0.99 14.69
CA GLY A 59 5.41 -0.02 15.79
C GLY A 59 4.47 -0.37 16.95
N ARG A 60 3.41 -1.14 16.67
CA ARG A 60 2.51 -1.68 17.70
C ARG A 60 3.12 -2.89 18.43
N ALA A 61 4.11 -3.56 17.87
CA ALA A 61 4.81 -4.69 18.51
C ALA A 61 5.87 -4.23 19.53
N SER A 62 6.37 -2.99 19.42
CA SER A 62 7.43 -2.45 20.28
C SER A 62 6.91 -1.67 21.51
N SER A 63 5.61 -1.69 21.79
CA SER A 63 4.98 -1.01 22.94
C SER A 63 4.38 -1.97 23.98
N GLY A 64 4.81 -3.24 23.97
CA GLY A 64 4.38 -4.27 24.93
C GLY A 64 5.44 -4.58 25.96
#